data_AF-W7YTP8-F1
#
_entry.id   AF-W7YTP8-F1
#
_cell.length_a   1.000
_cell.length_b   1.000
_cell.length_c   1.000
_cell.angle_alpha   90.00
_cell.angle_beta   90.00
_cell.angle_gamma   90.00
#
_symmetry.space_group_name_H-M   'P 1'
#
loop_
_entity.id
_entity.type
_entity.pdbx_description
1 polymer ?
#
loop_
_entity_poly.entity_id
_entity_poly.type
_entity_poly.pdbx_seq_one_letter_code
_entity_poly.pdbx_strand_id
1 'polypeptide(L)'
;MEQEPTPIIELLGLILFLGSITFLLGAIFQIYILYKNRKSVWITLIVTVLTRILTVISSYFIWAFWHLPIDIMFLFLYLPAVLPELILSPLILKLFGNKMFRIKAERTIE
;
A
#
# COMPACT_ATOMS: atom_id res chain seq x y z
N MET A 1 -30.04 -16.67 -14.82
CA MET A 1 -28.91 -17.28 -14.10
C MET A 1 -28.79 -16.52 -12.80
N GLU A 2 -29.15 -17.13 -11.68
CA GLU A 2 -28.95 -16.53 -10.36
C GLU A 2 -27.44 -16.37 -10.17
N GLN A 3 -26.96 -15.13 -10.05
CA GLN A 3 -25.58 -14.88 -9.64
C GLN A 3 -25.46 -15.40 -8.20
N GLU A 4 -24.85 -16.57 -8.03
CA GLU A 4 -24.40 -16.98 -6.71
C GLU A 4 -23.46 -15.89 -6.17
N PRO A 5 -23.62 -15.46 -4.90
CA PRO A 5 -22.77 -14.44 -4.34
C PRO A 5 -21.33 -14.92 -4.39
N THR A 6 -20.48 -14.19 -5.13
CA THR A 6 -19.05 -14.49 -5.21
C THR A 6 -18.48 -14.58 -3.80
N PRO A 7 -17.88 -15.72 -3.42
CA PRO A 7 -17.41 -15.90 -2.07
C PRO A 7 -16.27 -14.93 -1.76
N ILE A 8 -16.26 -14.41 -0.52
CA ILE A 8 -15.34 -13.36 -0.06
C ILE A 8 -13.87 -13.74 -0.32
N ILE A 9 -13.53 -15.03 -0.23
CA ILE A 9 -12.20 -15.53 -0.47
C ILE A 9 -11.74 -15.36 -1.92
N GLU A 10 -12.64 -15.58 -2.89
CA GLU A 10 -12.35 -15.36 -4.31
C GLU A 10 -12.13 -13.88 -4.57
N LEU A 11 -12.92 -13.03 -3.92
CA LEU A 11 -12.78 -11.58 -4.06
C LEU A 11 -11.46 -11.06 -3.48
N LEU A 12 -11.05 -11.54 -2.32
CA LEU A 12 -9.74 -11.23 -1.74
C LEU A 12 -8.60 -11.74 -2.63
N GLY A 13 -8.74 -12.96 -3.18
CA GLY A 13 -7.79 -13.50 -4.14
C GLY A 13 -7.67 -12.62 -5.40
N LEU A 14 -8.80 -12.13 -5.91
CA LEU A 14 -8.84 -11.24 -7.06
C LEU A 14 -8.16 -9.90 -6.76
N ILE A 15 -8.44 -9.28 -5.60
CA ILE A 15 -7.80 -8.02 -5.17
C ILE A 15 -6.29 -8.20 -5.03
N LEU A 16 -5.84 -9.32 -4.43
CA LEU A 16 -4.43 -9.64 -4.32
C LEU A 16 -3.77 -9.82 -5.68
N PHE A 17 -4.45 -10.48 -6.62
CA PHE A 17 -3.96 -10.70 -7.97
C PHE A 17 -3.86 -9.40 -8.78
N LEU A 18 -4.96 -8.63 -8.86
CA LEU A 18 -5.00 -7.34 -9.56
C LEU A 18 -4.05 -6.31 -8.95
N GLY A 19 -3.96 -6.27 -7.62
CA GLY A 19 -3.11 -5.34 -6.88
C GLY A 19 -1.65 -5.78 -6.77
N SER A 20 -1.27 -6.97 -7.23
CA SER A 20 0.03 -7.60 -6.98
C SER A 20 1.23 -6.70 -7.32
N ILE A 21 1.21 -6.07 -8.50
CA ILE A 21 2.27 -5.14 -8.95
C ILE A 21 2.37 -3.93 -8.01
N THR A 22 1.22 -3.33 -7.67
CA THR A 22 1.13 -2.18 -6.76
C THR A 22 1.64 -2.54 -5.37
N PHE A 23 1.23 -3.68 -4.82
CA PHE A 23 1.66 -4.15 -3.50
C PHE A 23 3.15 -4.48 -3.48
N LEU A 24 3.69 -5.04 -4.55
CA LEU A 24 5.11 -5.34 -4.65
C LEU A 24 5.95 -4.06 -4.69
N LEU A 25 5.58 -3.09 -5.52
CA LEU A 25 6.24 -1.78 -5.59
C LEU A 25 6.19 -1.06 -4.23
N GLY A 26 5.02 -1.06 -3.59
CA GLY A 26 4.83 -0.48 -2.26
C GLY A 26 5.68 -1.17 -1.19
N ALA A 27 5.75 -2.50 -1.20
CA ALA A 27 6.60 -3.26 -0.30
C ALA A 27 8.09 -2.95 -0.51
N ILE A 28 8.57 -2.90 -1.76
CA ILE A 28 9.96 -2.53 -2.07
C ILE A 28 10.27 -1.12 -1.56
N PHE A 29 9.39 -0.15 -1.80
CA PHE A 29 9.53 1.21 -1.29
C PHE A 29 9.63 1.24 0.24
N GLN A 30 8.74 0.53 0.91
CA GLN A 30 8.68 0.49 2.37
C GLN A 30 9.93 -0.15 2.97
N ILE A 31 10.37 -1.28 2.42
CA ILE A 31 11.60 -1.99 2.80
C ILE A 31 12.81 -1.08 2.60
N TYR A 32 12.90 -0.37 1.47
CA TYR A 32 14.00 0.55 1.18
C TYR A 32 14.10 1.65 2.26
N ILE A 33 12.98 2.27 2.65
CA ILE A 33 12.97 3.30 3.70
C ILE A 33 13.34 2.70 5.07
N LEU A 34 12.83 1.52 5.41
CA LEU A 34 13.12 0.84 6.68
C LEU A 34 14.61 0.46 6.78
N TYR A 35 15.18 -0.05 5.69
CA TYR A 35 16.60 -0.35 5.56
C TYR A 35 17.45 0.90 5.74
N LYS A 36 17.10 2.02 5.07
CA LYS A 36 17.79 3.30 5.20
C LYS A 36 17.74 3.86 6.63
N ASN A 37 16.66 3.62 7.36
CA ASN A 37 16.51 4.01 8.77
C ASN A 37 17.15 3.00 9.75
N ARG A 38 17.90 1.99 9.25
CA ARG A 38 18.54 0.92 10.04
C ARG A 38 17.61 0.23 11.04
N LYS A 39 16.34 0.03 10.66
CA LYS A 39 15.39 -0.70 11.49
C LYS A 39 15.73 -2.20 11.49
N SER A 40 15.38 -2.89 12.58
CA SER A 40 15.52 -4.34 12.67
C SER A 40 14.69 -5.04 11.59
N VAL A 41 15.17 -6.21 11.14
CA VAL A 41 14.47 -7.05 10.16
C VAL A 41 13.07 -7.44 10.66
N TRP A 42 12.93 -7.71 11.96
CA TRP A 42 11.63 -8.01 12.59
C TRP A 42 10.63 -6.86 12.48
N ILE A 43 11.08 -5.63 12.77
CA ILE A 43 10.25 -4.43 12.62
C ILE A 43 9.89 -4.25 11.15
N THR A 44 10.83 -4.47 10.25
CA THR A 44 10.61 -4.34 8.80
C THR A 44 9.54 -5.31 8.32
N LEU A 45 9.59 -6.56 8.77
CA LEU A 45 8.60 -7.58 8.44
C LEU A 45 7.22 -7.20 8.98
N ILE A 46 7.11 -6.85 10.27
CA ILE A 46 5.84 -6.48 10.91
C ILE A 46 5.21 -5.27 10.20
N VAL A 47 6.00 -4.22 9.96
CA VAL A 47 5.53 -3.00 9.30
C VAL A 47 5.03 -3.28 7.89
N THR A 48 5.77 -4.08 7.12
CA THR A 48 5.41 -4.41 5.73
C THR A 48 4.14 -5.26 5.69
N VAL A 49 4.05 -6.32 6.50
CA VAL A 49 2.88 -7.21 6.57
C VAL A 49 1.64 -6.45 7.03
N LEU A 50 1.76 -5.64 8.09
CA LEU A 50 0.66 -4.82 8.60
C LEU A 50 0.13 -3.87 7.51
N THR A 51 1.04 -3.24 6.76
CA THR A 51 0.68 -2.34 5.67
C THR A 51 -0.04 -3.09 4.55
N ARG A 52 0.41 -4.29 4.17
CA ARG A 52 -0.29 -5.12 3.17
C ARG A 52 -1.71 -5.47 3.58
N ILE A 53 -1.92 -5.88 4.83
CA ILE A 53 -3.25 -6.24 5.32
C ILE A 53 -4.18 -5.02 5.25
N LEU A 54 -3.72 -3.87 5.75
CA LEU A 54 -4.47 -2.63 5.73
C LEU A 54 -4.77 -2.16 4.29
N THR A 55 -3.81 -2.26 3.38
CA THR A 55 -4.00 -1.84 1.98
C THR A 55 -4.99 -2.74 1.26
N VAL A 56 -4.94 -4.07 1.45
CA VAL A 56 -5.92 -5.00 0.86
C VAL A 56 -7.33 -4.71 1.35
N ILE A 57 -7.52 -4.54 2.67
CA ILE A 57 -8.82 -4.20 3.24
C ILE A 57 -9.34 -2.86 2.69
N SER A 58 -8.48 -1.85 2.66
CA SER A 58 -8.84 -0.53 2.12
C SER A 58 -9.17 -0.59 0.63
N SER A 59 -8.46 -1.42 -0.14
CA SER A 59 -8.71 -1.63 -1.57
C SER A 59 -10.08 -2.24 -1.81
N TYR A 60 -10.48 -3.21 -0.98
CA TYR A 60 -11.82 -3.79 -1.02
C TYR A 60 -12.90 -2.73 -0.81
N PHE A 61 -12.76 -1.89 0.21
CA PHE A 61 -13.73 -0.82 0.46
C PHE A 61 -13.78 0.21 -0.68
N ILE A 62 -12.62 0.64 -1.19
CA ILE A 62 -12.57 1.59 -2.30
C ILE A 62 -13.21 1.01 -3.56
N TRP A 63 -12.98 -0.28 -3.83
CA TRP A 63 -13.62 -0.99 -4.94
C TRP A 63 -15.13 -1.12 -4.75
N ALA A 64 -15.58 -1.49 -3.55
CA ALA A 64 -17.01 -1.63 -3.23
C ALA A 64 -17.78 -0.30 -3.38
N PHE A 65 -17.11 0.83 -3.11
CA PHE A 65 -17.67 2.19 -3.27
C PHE A 65 -17.21 2.88 -4.57
N TRP A 66 -16.68 2.14 -5.55
CA TRP A 66 -16.14 2.72 -6.77
C TRP A 66 -17.27 3.17 -7.72
N HIS A 67 -17.71 4.42 -7.56
CA HIS A 67 -18.70 5.07 -8.43
C HIS A 67 -18.09 6.12 -9.38
N LEU A 68 -16.76 6.16 -9.48
CA LEU A 68 -16.07 7.14 -10.32
C LEU A 68 -16.26 6.78 -11.81
N PRO A 69 -16.34 7.76 -12.72
CA PRO A 69 -16.50 7.53 -14.16
C PRO A 69 -15.23 7.00 -14.85
N ILE A 70 -14.22 6.61 -14.07
CA ILE A 70 -12.94 6.06 -14.51
C ILE A 70 -12.93 4.57 -14.22
N ASP A 71 -12.35 3.79 -15.15
CA ASP A 71 -12.18 2.35 -14.98
C ASP A 71 -11.37 2.03 -13.72
N ILE A 72 -11.71 0.92 -13.07
CA ILE A 72 -11.01 0.41 -11.87
C ILE A 72 -9.55 -0.01 -12.14
N MET A 73 -9.20 -0.22 -13.41
CA MET A 73 -7.86 -0.53 -13.88
C MET A 73 -7.37 0.60 -14.79
N PHE A 74 -6.19 1.14 -14.48
CA PHE A 74 -5.50 2.11 -15.32
C PHE A 74 -4.23 1.46 -15.86
N LEU A 75 -4.21 1.13 -17.15
CA LEU A 75 -3.17 0.29 -17.76
C LEU A 75 -3.09 -1.08 -17.04
N PHE A 76 -2.07 -1.27 -16.20
CA PHE A 76 -1.80 -2.48 -15.43
C PHE A 76 -1.95 -2.23 -13.92
N LEU A 77 -2.35 -1.02 -13.52
CA LEU A 77 -2.48 -0.62 -12.13
C LEU A 77 -3.94 -0.68 -11.69
N TYR A 78 -4.19 -1.47 -10.65
CA TYR A 78 -5.48 -1.50 -9.97
C TYR A 78 -5.62 -0.27 -9.07
N LEU A 79 -6.38 0.75 -9.50
CA LEU A 79 -6.46 2.03 -8.77
C LEU A 79 -6.96 1.90 -7.33
N PRO A 80 -7.94 1.02 -7.02
CA PRO A 80 -8.35 0.82 -5.64
C PRO A 80 -7.21 0.36 -4.72
N ALA A 81 -6.16 -0.28 -5.25
CA ALA A 81 -4.95 -0.58 -4.49
C ALA A 81 -3.92 0.55 -4.47
N VAL A 82 -3.83 1.35 -5.53
CA VAL A 82 -2.85 2.46 -5.61
C VAL A 82 -3.10 3.52 -4.53
N LEU A 83 -4.36 3.92 -4.33
CA LEU A 83 -4.70 4.97 -3.36
C LEU A 83 -4.34 4.58 -1.91
N PRO A 84 -4.76 3.41 -1.38
CA PRO A 84 -4.33 2.95 -0.08
C PRO A 84 -2.81 2.82 0.02
N GLU A 85 -2.16 2.33 -1.03
CA GLU A 85 -0.71 2.11 -1.02
C GLU A 85 0.06 3.42 -0.82
N LEU A 86 -0.34 4.47 -1.54
CA LEU A 86 0.27 5.79 -1.50
C LEU A 86 0.01 6.52 -0.18
N ILE A 87 -1.10 6.24 0.51
CA ILE A 87 -1.45 6.88 1.79
C ILE A 87 -0.89 6.09 2.97
N LEU A 88 -1.15 4.78 3.01
CA LEU A 88 -0.81 3.93 4.15
C LEU A 88 0.68 3.66 4.26
N SER A 89 1.40 3.44 3.14
CA SER A 89 2.84 3.22 3.19
C SER A 89 3.60 4.36 3.90
N PRO A 90 3.45 5.64 3.52
CA PRO A 90 4.11 6.72 4.23
C PRO A 90 3.56 6.95 5.64
N LEU A 91 2.25 6.74 5.85
CA LEU A 91 1.62 6.93 7.16
C LEU A 91 2.14 5.92 8.19
N ILE A 92 2.20 4.64 7.84
CA ILE A 92 2.74 3.59 8.70
C ILE A 92 4.23 3.82 8.94
N LEU A 93 5.01 4.15 7.91
CA LEU A 93 6.43 4.50 8.11
C LEU A 93 6.60 5.65 9.11
N LYS A 94 5.78 6.70 9.01
CA LYS A 94 5.79 7.83 9.94
C LYS A 94 5.37 7.41 11.35
N LEU A 95 4.36 6.55 11.49
CA LEU A 95 3.89 6.01 12.76
C LEU A 95 5.00 5.23 13.50
N PHE A 96 5.83 4.49 12.78
CA PHE A 96 6.98 3.75 13.33
C PHE A 96 8.24 4.62 13.51
N GLY A 97 8.10 5.94 13.38
CA GLY A 97 9.15 6.93 13.63
C GLY A 97 10.22 6.98 12.55
N ASN A 98 9.91 6.53 11.32
CA ASN A 98 10.87 6.56 10.22
C ASN A 98 10.92 7.95 9.59
N LYS A 99 12.14 8.45 9.35
CA LYS A 99 12.35 9.67 8.57
C LYS A 99 12.23 9.30 7.09
N MET A 100 11.16 9.74 6.43
CA MET A 100 10.93 9.47 5.01
C MET A 100 11.88 10.30 4.12
N PHE A 101 12.06 11.57 4.47
CA PHE A 101 13.02 12.47 3.83
C PHE A 101 13.87 13.10 4.92
N ARG A 102 15.18 12.82 4.92
CA ARG A 102 16.14 13.74 5.53
C ARG A 102 16.16 14.95 4.60
N ILE A 103 15.34 15.96 4.88
CA ILE A 103 15.62 17.30 4.36
C ILE A 103 16.97 17.63 4.99
N LYS A 104 18.02 17.59 4.18
CA LYS A 104 19.32 18.12 4.55
C LYS A 104 19.08 19.62 4.65
N ALA A 105 18.70 20.09 5.83
CA ALA A 105 18.74 21.51 6.12
C ALA A 105 20.21 21.90 6.00
N GLU A 106 20.58 22.46 4.85
CA GLU A 106 21.82 23.18 4.71
C GLU A 106 21.76 24.28 5.76
N ARG A 107 22.62 24.16 6.79
CA ARG A 107 22.90 25.26 7.68
C ARG A 107 23.59 26.31 6.82
N THR A 108 22.86 27.31 6.37
CA THR A 108 23.46 28.60 6.02
C THR A 108 23.93 29.19 7.34
N ILE A 109 25.24 29.10 7.58
CA ILE A 109 25.93 29.91 8.56
C ILE A 109 26.26 31.20 7.81
N GLU A 110 25.53 32.27 8.10
CA GLU A 110 25.99 33.66 7.93
C GLU A 110 25.54 34.47 9.15
#